data_AF-A0AAV4JRS0-F1
#
_entry.id   AF-A0AAV4JRS0-F1
#
_cell.length_a   1.000
_cell.length_b   1.000
_cell.length_c   1.000
_cell.angle_alpha   90.00
_cell.angle_beta   90.00
_cell.angle_gamma   90.00
#
_symmetry.space_group_name_H-M   'P 1'
#
loop_
_entity.id
_entity.type
_entity.pdbx_description
1 polymer ?
#
loop_
_entity_poly.entity_id
_entity_poly.type
_entity_poly.pdbx_seq_one_letter_code
_entity_poly.pdbx_strand_id
1 'polypeptide(L)'
;MPDDKQAIWSDLKLQVNTHLEQLWQTDWDTEVDNKLHEIRPNLKQILDFDERLNRKQETVVSRLRIGHSWITHGYLLKGQQQPYCTACESPFTVKHILVECADFLLSRQKYFKTTHMQTLFREVKASQISDYLRLKYMAKSEANV
;
A
#
# COMPACT_ATOMS: atom_id res chain seq x y z
N MET A 1 31.44 3.36 -39.02
CA MET A 1 30.67 4.51 -38.52
C MET A 1 29.43 3.96 -37.84
N PRO A 2 29.00 4.48 -36.68
CA PRO A 2 27.71 4.09 -36.12
C PRO A 2 26.62 4.43 -37.15
N ASP A 3 25.65 3.54 -37.34
CA ASP A 3 24.59 3.72 -38.32
C ASP A 3 23.69 4.88 -37.87
N ASP A 4 23.81 6.05 -38.51
CA ASP A 4 23.11 7.29 -38.15
C ASP A 4 21.59 7.10 -38.05
N LYS A 5 21.04 6.15 -38.81
CA LYS A 5 19.62 5.77 -38.76
C LYS A 5 19.23 5.10 -37.44
N GLN A 6 20.15 4.34 -36.84
CA GLN A 6 19.92 3.68 -35.57
C GLN A 6 19.96 4.66 -34.39
N ALA A 7 20.81 5.69 -34.48
CA ALA A 7 20.83 6.78 -33.50
C ALA A 7 19.51 7.58 -33.52
N ILE A 8 19.06 8.00 -34.72
CA ILE A 8 17.78 8.74 -34.88
C ILE A 8 16.59 7.94 -34.38
N TRP A 9 16.52 6.64 -34.68
CA TRP A 9 15.44 5.78 -34.20
C TRP A 9 15.44 5.64 -32.67
N SER A 10 16.62 5.50 -32.06
CA SER A 10 16.77 5.39 -30.60
C SER A 10 16.28 6.67 -29.91
N ASP A 11 16.65 7.84 -30.44
CA ASP A 11 16.26 9.13 -29.90
C ASP A 11 14.75 9.37 -30.04
N LEU A 12 14.17 9.06 -31.20
CA LEU A 12 12.72 9.15 -31.41
C LEU A 12 11.96 8.22 -30.47
N LYS A 13 12.43 6.97 -30.31
CA LYS A 13 11.83 6.01 -29.37
C LYS A 13 11.88 6.51 -27.94
N LEU A 14 13.01 7.09 -27.51
CA LEU A 14 13.16 7.67 -26.18
C LEU A 14 12.18 8.83 -25.96
N GLN A 15 12.04 9.72 -26.94
CA GLN A 15 11.12 10.86 -26.87
C GLN A 15 9.66 10.40 -26.77
N VAL A 16 9.25 9.46 -27.62
CA VAL A 16 7.88 8.90 -27.60
C VAL A 16 7.58 8.24 -26.25
N ASN A 17 8.48 7.37 -25.76
CA ASN A 17 8.30 6.72 -24.47
C ASN A 17 8.24 7.73 -23.32
N THR A 18 9.12 8.74 -23.33
CA THR A 18 9.12 9.79 -22.30
C THR A 18 7.80 10.55 -22.29
N HIS A 19 7.26 10.87 -23.48
CA HIS A 19 5.98 11.55 -23.60
C HIS A 19 4.81 10.68 -23.12
N LEU A 20 4.76 9.41 -23.51
CA LEU A 20 3.74 8.47 -23.03
C LEU A 20 3.78 8.31 -21.51
N GLU A 21 4.97 8.20 -20.94
CA GLU A 21 5.15 8.12 -19.48
C GLU A 21 4.68 9.40 -18.77
N GLN A 22 4.88 10.57 -19.37
CA GLN A 22 4.39 11.84 -18.83
C GLN A 22 2.86 11.92 -18.85
N LEU A 23 2.23 11.44 -19.93
CA LEU A 23 0.77 11.38 -20.01
C LEU A 23 0.20 10.45 -18.93
N TRP A 24 0.77 9.26 -18.78
CA TRP A 24 0.34 8.33 -17.73
C TRP A 24 0.55 8.86 -16.32
N GLN A 25 1.67 9.55 -16.07
CA GLN A 25 1.89 10.19 -14.78
C GLN A 25 0.89 11.31 -14.53
N THR A 26 0.57 12.11 -15.54
CA THR A 26 -0.42 13.19 -15.44
C THR A 26 -1.80 12.63 -15.10
N ASP A 27 -2.25 11.59 -15.80
CA ASP A 27 -3.52 10.93 -15.52
C ASP A 27 -3.51 10.33 -14.10
N TRP A 28 -2.40 9.69 -13.70
CA TRP A 28 -2.26 9.12 -12.36
C TRP A 28 -2.31 10.16 -11.25
N ASP A 29 -1.73 11.34 -11.45
CA ASP A 29 -1.76 12.44 -10.49
C ASP A 29 -3.19 12.99 -10.28
N THR A 30 -4.13 12.70 -11.19
CA THR A 30 -5.56 13.07 -11.03
C THR A 30 -6.33 12.15 -10.08
N GLU A 31 -5.81 10.96 -9.78
CA GLU A 31 -6.47 9.92 -8.97
C GLU A 31 -6.32 10.19 -7.45
N VAL A 32 -6.93 11.27 -6.96
CA VAL A 32 -6.79 11.75 -5.57
C VAL A 32 -7.39 10.82 -4.51
N ASP A 33 -8.43 10.05 -4.86
CA ASP A 33 -9.11 9.11 -3.94
C ASP A 33 -8.54 7.68 -3.99
N ASN A 34 -7.49 7.47 -4.80
CA ASN A 34 -6.88 6.16 -4.96
C ASN A 34 -5.86 5.89 -3.85
N LYS A 35 -6.17 4.91 -2.98
CA LYS A 35 -5.27 4.46 -1.89
C LYS A 35 -3.87 4.09 -2.39
N LEU A 36 -3.77 3.55 -3.61
CA LEU A 36 -2.50 3.16 -4.18
C LEU A 36 -1.69 4.37 -4.68
N HIS A 37 -2.35 5.46 -5.08
CA HIS A 37 -1.68 6.72 -5.44
C HIS A 37 -0.92 7.30 -4.24
N GLU A 38 -1.50 7.27 -3.03
CA GLU A 38 -0.81 7.67 -1.80
C GLU A 38 0.48 6.86 -1.54
N ILE A 39 0.50 5.58 -1.94
CA ILE A 39 1.64 4.68 -1.70
C ILE A 39 2.67 4.76 -2.84
N ARG A 40 2.20 4.96 -4.07
CA ARG A 40 3.01 5.01 -5.29
C ARG A 40 2.60 6.23 -6.12
N PRO A 41 2.99 7.45 -5.72
CA PRO A 41 2.68 8.64 -6.50
C PRO A 41 3.45 8.66 -7.82
N ASN A 42 4.68 8.12 -7.87
CA ASN A 42 5.47 8.09 -9.10
C ASN A 42 5.40 6.71 -9.77
N LEU A 43 4.89 6.65 -11.01
CA LEU A 43 4.77 5.39 -11.75
C LEU A 43 6.13 4.85 -12.24
N LYS A 44 7.09 5.72 -12.54
CA LYS A 44 8.45 5.30 -12.94
C LYS A 44 9.26 4.74 -11.78
N GLN A 45 8.90 5.08 -10.55
CA GLN A 45 9.55 4.52 -9.38
C GLN A 45 9.26 3.02 -9.34
N ILE A 46 10.32 2.23 -9.54
CA ILE A 46 10.34 0.82 -9.17
C ILE A 46 10.28 0.83 -7.64
N LEU A 47 9.12 0.47 -7.09
CA LEU A 47 9.10 0.01 -5.71
C LEU A 47 9.84 -1.31 -5.73
N ASP A 48 10.96 -1.40 -5.01
CA ASP A 48 11.67 -2.65 -4.83
C ASP A 48 10.63 -3.69 -4.41
N PHE A 49 10.29 -4.60 -5.33
CA PHE A 49 9.67 -5.84 -4.93
C PHE A 49 10.71 -6.47 -4.05
N ASP A 50 10.44 -6.55 -2.75
CA ASP A 50 11.33 -7.22 -1.84
C ASP A 50 11.38 -8.68 -2.31
N GLU A 51 12.41 -9.03 -3.08
CA GLU A 51 12.60 -10.36 -3.70
C GLU A 51 12.61 -11.48 -2.65
N ARG A 52 12.67 -11.11 -1.36
CA ARG A 52 12.64 -11.99 -0.20
C ARG A 52 11.22 -12.36 0.22
N LEU A 53 10.18 -11.75 -0.37
CA LEU A 53 8.79 -12.09 -0.04
C LEU A 53 8.38 -13.38 -0.74
N ASN A 54 7.84 -14.31 0.04
CA ASN A 54 7.11 -15.43 -0.55
C ASN A 54 5.74 -14.98 -1.08
N ARG A 55 5.14 -15.79 -1.97
CA ARG A 55 3.82 -15.54 -2.57
C ARG A 55 2.73 -15.15 -1.56
N LYS A 56 2.75 -15.73 -0.36
CA LYS A 56 1.79 -15.42 0.70
C LYS A 56 2.00 -14.01 1.24
N GLN A 57 3.23 -13.60 1.47
CA GLN A 57 3.56 -12.25 1.92
C GLN A 57 3.25 -11.20 0.86
N GLU A 58 3.56 -11.45 -0.40
CA GLU A 58 3.21 -10.56 -1.53
C GLU A 58 1.70 -10.34 -1.62
N THR A 59 0.92 -11.41 -1.45
CA THR A 59 -0.55 -11.34 -1.43
C THR A 59 -1.05 -10.49 -0.28
N VAL A 60 -0.47 -10.65 0.92
CA VAL A 60 -0.83 -9.85 2.10
C VAL A 60 -0.51 -8.38 1.86
N VAL A 61 0.71 -8.05 1.43
CA VAL A 61 1.14 -6.66 1.17
C VAL A 61 0.28 -6.02 0.08
N SER A 62 0.03 -6.73 -1.02
CA SER A 62 -0.80 -6.23 -2.13
C SER A 62 -2.22 -5.91 -1.66
N ARG A 63 -2.83 -6.79 -0.85
CA ARG A 63 -4.15 -6.54 -0.24
C ARG A 63 -4.11 -5.33 0.68
N LEU A 64 -3.10 -5.21 1.54
CA LEU A 64 -2.97 -4.07 2.44
C LEU A 64 -2.82 -2.75 1.67
N ARG A 65 -2.04 -2.73 0.58
CA ARG A 65 -1.84 -1.53 -0.26
C ARG A 65 -3.15 -0.99 -0.85
N ILE A 66 -4.06 -1.87 -1.26
CA ILE A 66 -5.40 -1.46 -1.75
C ILE A 66 -6.44 -1.30 -0.62
N GLY A 67 -6.01 -1.44 0.64
CA GLY A 67 -6.86 -1.23 1.81
C GLY A 67 -7.70 -2.44 2.24
N HIS A 68 -7.31 -3.65 1.86
CA HIS A 68 -8.02 -4.88 2.18
C HIS A 68 -7.37 -5.64 3.34
N SER A 69 -8.14 -5.86 4.39
CA SER A 69 -7.86 -6.78 5.48
C SER A 69 -9.16 -7.40 5.99
N TRP A 70 -9.07 -8.45 6.79
CA TRP A 70 -10.26 -9.06 7.39
C TRP A 70 -11.11 -8.05 8.18
N ILE A 71 -10.48 -7.11 8.90
CA ILE A 71 -11.21 -6.11 9.70
C ILE A 71 -11.87 -5.06 8.81
N THR A 72 -11.17 -4.63 7.77
CA THR A 72 -11.63 -3.51 6.95
C THR A 72 -12.60 -3.93 5.85
N HIS A 73 -12.66 -5.21 5.48
CA HIS A 73 -13.52 -5.72 4.40
C HIS A 73 -14.32 -6.98 4.76
N GLY A 74 -14.03 -7.64 5.88
CA GLY A 74 -14.74 -8.87 6.28
C GLY A 74 -16.22 -8.64 6.58
N TYR A 75 -16.61 -7.43 6.99
CA TYR A 75 -18.02 -7.08 7.20
C TYR A 75 -18.84 -7.17 5.91
N LEU A 76 -18.26 -6.84 4.75
CA LEU A 76 -18.93 -6.94 3.45
C LEU A 76 -19.30 -8.39 3.12
N LEU A 77 -18.38 -9.32 3.40
CA LEU A 77 -18.60 -10.75 3.19
C LEU A 77 -19.68 -11.32 4.12
N LYS A 78 -19.88 -10.71 5.28
CA LYS A 78 -20.88 -11.11 6.28
C LYS A 78 -22.19 -10.33 6.19
N GLY A 79 -22.29 -9.32 5.31
CA GLY A 79 -23.43 -8.40 5.27
C GLY A 79 -23.63 -7.63 6.57
N GLN A 80 -22.56 -7.40 7.34
CA GLN A 80 -22.59 -6.70 8.62
C GLN A 80 -22.31 -5.20 8.43
N GLN A 81 -22.52 -4.40 9.48
CA GLN A 81 -22.13 -3.00 9.46
C GLN A 81 -20.60 -2.83 9.44
N GLN A 82 -20.14 -1.74 8.81
CA GLN A 82 -18.73 -1.40 8.77
C GLN A 82 -18.20 -1.19 10.19
N PRO A 83 -17.07 -1.82 10.56
CA PRO A 83 -16.54 -1.66 11.90
C PRO A 83 -15.98 -0.24 12.08
N TYR A 84 -16.19 0.29 13.28
CA TYR A 84 -15.94 1.69 13.61
C TYR A 84 -14.96 1.82 14.78
N CYS A 85 -14.04 2.77 14.69
CA CYS A 85 -13.16 3.12 15.79
C CYS A 85 -13.87 4.12 16.69
N THR A 86 -14.15 3.73 17.94
CA THR A 86 -14.84 4.58 18.91
C THR A 86 -13.99 5.76 19.38
N ALA A 87 -12.66 5.58 19.50
CA ALA A 87 -11.79 6.65 20.00
C ALA A 87 -11.53 7.75 18.96
N CYS A 88 -11.51 7.40 17.68
CA CYS A 88 -11.24 8.34 16.58
C CYS A 88 -12.51 8.78 15.86
N GLU A 89 -13.67 8.24 16.25
CA GLU A 89 -14.96 8.46 15.59
C GLU A 89 -14.88 8.34 14.06
N SER A 90 -14.26 7.26 13.58
CA SER A 90 -14.08 7.02 12.15
C SER A 90 -14.17 5.53 11.80
N PRO A 91 -14.57 5.17 10.57
CA PRO A 91 -14.52 3.78 10.12
C PRO A 91 -13.11 3.20 10.16
N PHE A 92 -12.98 1.90 10.44
CA PHE A 92 -11.68 1.24 10.32
C PHE A 92 -11.26 1.13 8.85
N THR A 93 -10.13 1.76 8.53
CA THR A 93 -9.40 1.57 7.27
C THR A 93 -8.01 0.99 7.54
N VAL A 94 -7.34 0.46 6.51
CA VAL A 94 -5.97 -0.04 6.66
C VAL A 94 -5.03 1.11 7.05
N LYS A 95 -5.20 2.28 6.44
CA LYS A 95 -4.47 3.50 6.79
C LYS A 95 -4.70 3.90 8.24
N HIS A 96 -5.95 3.86 8.69
CA HIS A 96 -6.31 4.17 10.07
C HIS A 96 -5.56 3.27 11.05
N ILE A 97 -5.57 1.97 10.82
CA ILE A 97 -4.90 0.99 11.68
C ILE A 97 -3.38 1.16 11.63
N LEU A 98 -2.81 1.31 10.43
CA LEU A 98 -1.37 1.28 10.24
C LEU A 98 -0.67 2.60 10.54
N VAL A 99 -1.29 3.77 10.39
CA VAL A 99 -0.59 5.06 10.55
C VAL A 99 -1.34 6.16 11.32
N GLU A 100 -2.67 6.14 11.41
CA GLU A 100 -3.43 7.29 11.96
C GLU A 100 -3.90 7.10 13.42
N CYS A 101 -4.42 5.92 13.77
CA CYS A 101 -5.14 5.71 15.03
C CYS A 101 -4.25 5.89 16.28
N ALA A 102 -4.66 6.77 17.18
CA ALA A 102 -3.94 7.05 18.43
C ALA A 102 -3.96 5.85 19.39
N ASP A 103 -5.08 5.11 19.47
CA ASP A 103 -5.19 3.91 20.31
C ASP A 103 -4.18 2.82 19.92
N PHE A 104 -3.79 2.79 18.65
CA PHE A 104 -2.83 1.83 18.14
C PHE A 104 -1.38 2.31 18.18
N LEU A 105 -1.13 3.58 18.51
CA LEU A 105 0.20 4.20 18.43
C LEU A 105 1.25 3.42 19.24
N LEU A 106 1.00 3.17 20.53
CA LEU A 106 1.95 2.47 21.41
C LEU A 106 2.22 1.03 20.97
N SER A 107 1.21 0.36 20.40
CA SER A 107 1.38 -0.99 19.88
C SER A 107 2.17 -0.99 18.58
N ARG A 108 1.90 -0.03 17.69
CA ARG A 108 2.56 0.13 16.39
C ARG A 108 4.05 0.44 16.54
N GLN A 109 4.39 1.34 17.47
CA GLN A 109 5.77 1.77 17.73
C GLN A 109 6.72 0.63 18.13
N LYS A 110 6.19 -0.52 18.58
CA LYS A 110 6.96 -1.74 18.83
C LYS A 110 7.45 -2.43 17.56
N TYR A 111 6.79 -2.19 16.42
CA TYR A 111 7.11 -2.82 15.13
C TYR A 111 7.72 -1.83 14.15
N PHE A 112 7.16 -0.63 14.06
CA PHE A 112 7.60 0.41 13.13
C PHE A 112 7.18 1.81 13.59
N LYS A 113 7.94 2.82 13.16
CA LYS A 113 7.71 4.23 13.51
C LYS A 113 7.57 5.06 12.23
N THR A 114 6.38 5.02 11.64
CA THR A 114 6.05 5.83 10.48
C THR A 114 4.62 6.34 10.57
N THR A 115 4.40 7.48 9.93
CA THR A 115 3.12 8.20 9.84
C THR A 115 2.58 8.26 8.41
N HIS A 116 3.32 7.74 7.43
CA HIS A 116 2.96 7.80 6.01
C HIS A 116 2.91 6.40 5.41
N MET A 117 1.85 6.14 4.62
CA MET A 117 1.64 4.85 3.96
C MET A 117 2.77 4.49 2.99
N GLN A 118 3.25 5.46 2.21
CA GLN A 118 4.37 5.27 1.29
C GLN A 118 5.63 4.79 2.02
N THR A 119 6.05 5.50 3.07
CA THR A 119 7.24 5.14 3.86
C THR A 119 7.08 3.78 4.51
N LEU A 120 5.89 3.46 5.02
CA LEU A 120 5.59 2.15 5.60
C LEU A 120 5.88 1.01 4.62
N PHE A 121 5.31 1.07 3.41
CA PHE A 121 5.47 -0.01 2.43
C PHE A 121 6.80 -0.01 1.68
N ARG A 122 7.61 1.04 1.84
CA ARG A 122 8.94 1.15 1.25
C ARG A 122 10.04 0.67 2.20
N GLU A 123 9.96 1.04 3.47
CA GLU A 123 11.07 0.86 4.42
C GLU A 123 10.83 -0.27 5.43
N VAL A 124 9.56 -0.62 5.71
CA VAL A 124 9.23 -1.63 6.73
C VAL A 124 9.03 -3.00 6.08
N LYS A 125 9.66 -4.02 6.67
CA LYS A 125 9.53 -5.40 6.18
C LYS A 125 8.10 -5.89 6.31
N ALA A 126 7.62 -6.61 5.30
CA ALA A 126 6.27 -7.18 5.29
C ALA A 126 5.98 -8.10 6.50
N SER A 127 7.00 -8.78 7.03
CA SER A 127 6.89 -9.59 8.25
C SER A 127 6.50 -8.73 9.46
N GLN A 128 7.15 -7.59 9.68
CA GLN A 128 6.84 -6.70 10.81
C GLN A 128 5.41 -6.16 10.74
N ILE A 129 4.95 -5.77 9.54
CA ILE A 129 3.56 -5.34 9.31
C ILE A 129 2.60 -6.50 9.60
N SER A 130 2.90 -7.69 9.11
CA SER A 130 2.08 -8.88 9.33
C SER A 130 2.01 -9.28 10.80
N ASP A 131 3.12 -9.22 11.53
CA ASP A 131 3.21 -9.61 12.93
C ASP A 131 2.43 -8.63 13.83
N TYR A 132 2.52 -7.33 13.54
CA TYR A 132 1.69 -6.31 14.17
C TYR A 132 0.19 -6.61 13.99
N LEU A 133 -0.24 -6.89 12.76
CA LEU A 133 -1.64 -7.20 12.45
C LEU A 133 -2.10 -8.53 13.09
N ARG A 134 -1.24 -9.56 13.16
CA ARG A 134 -1.59 -10.83 13.81
C ARG A 134 -1.81 -10.67 15.31
N LEU A 135 -0.88 -9.99 15.99
CA LEU A 135 -0.87 -9.90 17.46
C LEU A 135 -2.05 -9.09 18.02
N LYS A 136 -2.61 -8.16 17.26
CA LYS A 136 -3.78 -7.39 17.69
C LYS A 136 -5.12 -8.03 17.35
N TYR A 137 -5.16 -8.98 16.41
CA TYR A 137 -6.43 -9.42 15.83
C TYR A 137 -6.68 -10.93 15.87
N MET A 138 -5.71 -11.76 16.26
CA MET A 138 -6.00 -13.13 16.73
C MET A 138 -6.68 -13.15 18.10
N ALA A 139 -6.51 -12.10 18.92
CA ALA A 139 -7.18 -11.95 20.21
C ALA A 139 -8.70 -11.66 20.11
N LYS A 140 -9.25 -11.41 18.90
CA LYS A 140 -10.70 -11.19 18.69
C LYS A 140 -11.39 -12.30 17.89
N SER A 141 -10.65 -13.24 17.29
CA SER A 141 -11.26 -14.41 16.64
C SER A 141 -11.67 -15.50 17.62
N GLU A 142 -11.11 -15.49 18.84
CA GLU A 142 -11.44 -16.45 19.90
C GLU A 142 -12.51 -15.94 20.89
N ALA A 143 -12.96 -14.68 20.75
CA ALA A 143 -13.97 -14.07 21.61
C ALA A 143 -15.39 -14.05 21.00
N ASN A 144 -15.59 -14.72 19.86
CA ASN A 144 -16.88 -14.81 19.15
C ASN A 144 -17.23 -16.27 18.79
N VAL A 145 -16.84 -17.21 19.65
CA VAL A 145 -17.43 -18.56 19.74
C VAL A 145 -18.03 -18.70 21.12
#